data_AF-A0A4D9E1Z1-F1
#
_entry.id   AF-A0A4D9E1Z1-F1
#
_cell.length_a   1.000
_cell.length_b   1.000
_cell.length_c   1.000
_cell.angle_alpha   90.00
_cell.angle_beta   90.00
_cell.angle_gamma   90.00
#
_symmetry.space_group_name_H-M   'P 1'
#
loop_
_entity.id
_entity.type
_entity.pdbx_description
1 polymer ?
#
loop_
_entity_poly.entity_id
_entity_poly.type
_entity_poly.pdbx_seq_one_letter_code
_entity_poly.pdbx_strand_id
1 'polypeptide(L)'
;MESMAARTLLPDPANEFDRNVPRICGVCGDKATGFHFNAMTCEGCKGFFRRSMKRKAMFTCPFNSDCKITKDNRRHCQACRLKRCVDIGMMKEFILTDEEVQRKREMITKRKEEESLKESMKPKLSEEQQRVIDILLEAHRKTYDPTYSDFSQFRPPVRANSSKRVTRSSSLLTHGSSSEDSSDPFSCSTESLEHTMFSNMALNEDSDESPPMDINLSHLSMLPHLADLVSYSIQKVIGFAKMIPGFRDLTAEDQIALLKSSAIEIIMLRSNQSFSLEDMAWSCGGNEFKYQINDVTQAGHSLELLEPLVKFQIGLKKLNLHEEEHVILMGICILSPDRPGVQDTSLVESLQDRLSEVLQTYILCKHPPPGNRLLYAKMIQKLADLRSLNEEHSKQYRCLSFKPEHSMQLTPLVLEVFGNEIS
;
A
#
# COMPACT_ATOMS: atom_id res chain seq x y z
N MET A 1 -56.53 50.59 -30.34
CA MET A 1 -55.13 51.00 -30.59
C MET A 1 -54.32 50.51 -29.41
N GLU A 2 -53.59 49.41 -29.58
CA GLU A 2 -52.52 49.02 -28.66
C GLU A 2 -51.48 48.27 -29.51
N SER A 3 -50.28 48.84 -29.58
CA SER A 3 -49.19 48.40 -30.44
C SER A 3 -48.36 47.30 -29.78
N MET A 4 -48.10 46.24 -30.54
CA MET A 4 -47.26 45.11 -30.15
C MET A 4 -45.80 45.53 -29.98
N ALA A 5 -45.22 45.29 -28.80
CA ALA A 5 -43.80 45.38 -28.56
C ALA A 5 -43.14 44.00 -28.75
N ALA A 6 -42.29 43.87 -29.77
CA ALA A 6 -41.48 42.68 -30.03
C ALA A 6 -40.36 42.55 -28.99
N ARG A 7 -40.40 41.50 -28.16
CA ARG A 7 -39.31 41.15 -27.24
C ARG A 7 -38.17 40.49 -28.02
N THR A 8 -36.99 41.08 -27.97
CA THR A 8 -35.75 40.49 -28.52
C THR A 8 -35.16 39.56 -27.46
N LEU A 9 -35.15 38.26 -27.73
CA LEU A 9 -34.59 37.22 -26.84
C LEU A 9 -33.05 37.24 -26.91
N LEU A 10 -32.40 37.33 -25.75
CA LEU A 10 -30.95 37.13 -25.60
C LEU A 10 -30.63 35.62 -25.71
N PRO A 11 -29.54 35.19 -26.36
CA PRO A 11 -29.19 33.78 -26.44
C PRO A 11 -28.57 33.25 -25.13
N ASP A 12 -29.06 32.08 -24.72
CA ASP A 12 -28.72 31.27 -23.56
C ASP A 12 -27.24 30.75 -23.60
N PRO A 13 -26.47 30.73 -22.49
CA PRO A 13 -25.06 30.33 -22.50
C PRO A 13 -24.80 28.81 -22.61
N ALA A 14 -25.85 27.99 -22.71
CA ALA A 14 -25.77 26.53 -22.59
C ALA A 14 -25.94 25.75 -23.92
N ASN A 15 -25.74 26.38 -25.08
CA ASN A 15 -25.74 25.66 -26.35
C ASN A 15 -24.36 25.05 -26.61
N GLU A 16 -24.21 23.75 -26.32
CA GLU A 16 -23.09 22.93 -26.76
C GLU A 16 -22.96 23.04 -28.30
N PHE A 17 -21.97 23.81 -28.74
CA PHE A 17 -21.72 24.08 -30.15
C PHE A 17 -21.33 22.79 -30.88
N ASP A 18 -22.19 22.37 -31.82
CA ASP A 18 -21.98 21.27 -32.76
C ASP A 18 -20.54 21.24 -33.31
N ARG A 19 -19.82 20.16 -33.02
CA ARG A 19 -18.39 19.97 -33.39
C ARG A 19 -18.17 19.82 -34.90
N ASN A 20 -19.23 19.61 -35.68
CA ASN A 20 -19.15 19.30 -37.11
C ASN A 20 -19.38 20.49 -38.06
N VAL A 21 -19.65 21.69 -37.55
CA VAL A 21 -19.79 22.90 -38.38
C VAL A 21 -18.41 23.57 -38.60
N PRO A 22 -17.96 23.79 -39.85
CA PRO A 22 -16.73 24.53 -40.12
C PRO A 22 -16.78 25.93 -39.49
N ARG A 23 -15.93 26.17 -38.50
CA ARG A 23 -15.79 27.50 -37.89
C ARG A 23 -15.06 28.42 -38.86
N ILE A 24 -15.79 29.37 -39.44
CA ILE A 24 -15.27 30.32 -40.43
C ILE A 24 -15.02 31.68 -39.75
N CYS A 25 -13.91 32.33 -40.08
CA CYS A 25 -13.57 33.64 -39.57
C CYS A 25 -14.46 34.72 -40.19
N GLY A 26 -15.21 35.46 -39.38
CA GLY A 26 -16.13 36.52 -39.85
C GLY A 26 -15.47 37.69 -40.59
N VAL A 27 -14.14 37.83 -40.50
CA VAL A 27 -13.38 38.90 -41.17
C VAL A 27 -12.95 38.52 -42.58
N CYS A 28 -12.39 37.32 -42.77
CA CYS A 28 -11.69 36.96 -44.00
C CYS A 28 -12.08 35.60 -44.59
N GLY A 29 -12.99 34.86 -43.96
CA GLY A 29 -13.40 33.54 -44.44
C GLY A 29 -12.40 32.40 -44.21
N ASP A 30 -11.25 32.66 -43.59
CA ASP A 30 -10.27 31.62 -43.22
C ASP A 30 -10.79 30.76 -42.05
N LYS A 31 -10.13 29.62 -41.76
CA LYS A 31 -10.50 28.75 -40.64
C LYS A 31 -10.36 29.49 -39.31
N ALA A 32 -11.45 29.63 -38.56
CA ALA A 32 -11.46 30.26 -37.25
C ALA A 32 -10.88 29.32 -36.20
N THR A 33 -10.10 29.88 -35.26
CA THR A 33 -9.53 29.13 -34.13
C THR A 33 -10.37 29.26 -32.86
N GLY A 34 -11.31 30.20 -32.83
CA GLY A 34 -12.23 30.41 -31.72
C GLY A 34 -12.75 31.84 -31.66
N PHE A 35 -13.39 32.18 -30.55
CA PHE A 35 -13.75 33.55 -30.22
C PHE A 35 -12.51 34.32 -29.76
N HIS A 36 -12.21 35.42 -30.44
CA HIS A 36 -11.16 36.36 -30.02
C HIS A 36 -11.75 37.75 -29.96
N PHE A 37 -11.61 38.41 -28.81
CA PHE A 37 -12.14 39.75 -28.60
C PHE A 37 -13.65 39.86 -28.91
N ASN A 38 -14.43 38.86 -28.48
CA ASN A 38 -15.89 38.75 -28.70
C ASN A 38 -16.37 38.36 -30.12
N ALA A 39 -15.47 37.95 -31.04
CA ALA A 39 -15.89 37.48 -32.37
C ALA A 39 -15.16 36.21 -32.84
N MET A 40 -15.87 35.35 -33.57
CA MET A 40 -15.31 34.12 -34.18
C MET A 40 -14.30 34.47 -35.28
N THR A 41 -13.00 34.31 -35.02
CA THR A 41 -11.93 34.72 -35.95
C THR A 41 -10.76 33.74 -36.02
N CYS A 42 -9.93 33.90 -37.05
CA CYS A 42 -8.65 33.19 -37.19
C CYS A 42 -7.53 33.93 -36.44
N GLU A 43 -6.41 33.24 -36.15
CA GLU A 43 -5.23 33.82 -35.51
C GLU A 43 -4.68 35.04 -36.28
N GLY A 44 -4.79 35.03 -37.61
CA GLY A 44 -4.36 36.14 -38.46
C GLY A 44 -5.13 37.43 -38.21
N CYS A 45 -6.46 37.36 -38.04
CA CYS A 45 -7.30 38.53 -37.79
C CYS A 45 -7.29 38.94 -36.31
N LYS A 46 -7.20 37.99 -35.38
CA LYS A 46 -6.91 38.24 -33.95
C LYS A 46 -5.64 39.07 -33.77
N GLY A 47 -4.52 38.60 -34.35
CA GLY A 47 -3.23 39.28 -34.22
C GLY A 47 -3.22 40.65 -34.90
N PHE A 48 -3.89 40.79 -36.05
CA PHE A 48 -4.05 42.07 -36.73
C PHE A 48 -4.84 43.06 -35.88
N PHE A 49 -6.05 42.70 -35.43
CA PHE A 49 -6.90 43.56 -34.61
C PHE A 49 -6.19 44.03 -33.33
N ARG A 50 -5.55 43.10 -32.61
CA ARG A 50 -4.77 43.43 -31.40
C ARG A 50 -3.68 44.47 -31.66
N ARG A 51 -2.89 44.31 -32.73
CA ARG A 51 -1.81 45.24 -33.07
C ARG A 51 -2.35 46.60 -33.51
N SER A 52 -3.40 46.60 -34.31
CA SER A 52 -4.03 47.82 -34.82
C SER A 52 -4.62 48.66 -33.68
N MET A 53 -5.34 48.03 -32.74
CA MET A 53 -5.91 48.71 -31.58
C MET A 53 -4.84 49.17 -30.58
N LYS A 54 -3.85 48.33 -30.23
CA LYS A 54 -2.77 48.73 -29.31
C LYS A 54 -1.95 49.91 -29.83
N ARG A 55 -1.62 49.93 -31.13
CA ARG A 55 -0.84 51.02 -31.74
C ARG A 55 -1.67 52.24 -32.13
N LYS A 56 -3.00 52.21 -31.89
CA LYS A 56 -3.95 53.21 -32.40
C LYS A 56 -3.73 53.49 -33.90
N ALA A 57 -3.54 52.41 -34.67
CA ALA A 57 -3.13 52.52 -36.06
C ALA A 57 -4.25 53.16 -36.90
N MET A 58 -3.90 54.21 -37.64
CA MET A 58 -4.76 54.84 -38.61
C MET A 58 -4.37 54.34 -40.00
N PHE A 59 -5.32 53.71 -40.69
CA PHE A 59 -5.11 53.21 -42.04
C PHE A 59 -6.01 53.96 -43.01
N THR A 60 -5.47 54.31 -44.17
CA THR A 60 -6.25 54.88 -45.29
C THR A 60 -6.50 53.78 -46.32
N CYS A 61 -7.72 53.69 -46.82
CA CYS A 61 -8.02 52.77 -47.91
C CYS A 61 -7.38 53.31 -49.20
N PRO A 62 -6.58 52.52 -49.94
CA PRO A 62 -6.06 52.93 -51.24
C PRO A 62 -7.09 52.82 -52.37
N PHE A 63 -8.32 52.43 -52.05
CA PHE A 63 -9.44 52.21 -52.96
C PHE A 63 -10.69 52.97 -52.46
N ASN A 64 -11.90 52.43 -52.64
CA ASN A 64 -13.18 53.10 -52.34
C ASN A 64 -13.75 52.82 -50.94
N SER A 65 -12.90 52.46 -49.97
CA SER A 65 -13.30 52.14 -48.57
C SER A 65 -14.34 51.01 -48.40
N ASP A 66 -14.50 50.15 -49.41
CA ASP A 66 -15.49 49.08 -49.51
C ASP A 66 -14.89 47.70 -49.87
N CYS A 67 -13.56 47.53 -49.72
CA CYS A 67 -12.87 46.31 -50.14
C CYS A 67 -13.42 45.05 -49.44
N LYS A 68 -13.82 44.06 -50.23
CA LYS A 68 -14.22 42.72 -49.73
C LYS A 68 -12.99 41.96 -49.22
N ILE A 69 -12.99 41.63 -47.92
CA ILE A 69 -11.87 40.96 -47.26
C ILE A 69 -12.01 39.43 -47.34
N THR A 70 -11.01 38.75 -47.88
CA THR A 70 -10.90 37.29 -48.03
C THR A 70 -9.56 36.79 -47.50
N LYS A 71 -9.37 35.47 -47.39
CA LYS A 71 -8.13 34.85 -46.90
C LYS A 71 -6.91 35.32 -47.68
N ASP A 72 -7.04 35.39 -49.00
CA ASP A 72 -5.95 35.71 -49.92
C ASP A 72 -5.70 37.21 -49.97
N ASN A 73 -6.77 38.02 -49.90
CA ASN A 73 -6.64 39.45 -50.10
C ASN A 73 -6.54 40.29 -48.81
N ARG A 74 -6.70 39.71 -47.61
CA ARG A 74 -6.71 40.41 -46.30
C ARG A 74 -5.44 41.21 -45.98
N ARG A 75 -4.40 41.20 -46.82
CA ARG A 75 -3.21 42.04 -46.65
C ARG A 75 -3.22 43.31 -47.51
N HIS A 76 -4.06 43.38 -48.54
CA HIS A 76 -4.05 44.48 -49.53
C HIS A 76 -4.64 45.78 -48.99
N CYS A 77 -5.61 45.73 -48.09
CA CYS A 77 -6.21 46.92 -47.49
C CYS A 77 -6.37 46.74 -45.98
N GLN A 78 -5.51 47.40 -45.20
CA GLN A 78 -5.57 47.36 -43.74
C GLN A 78 -6.76 48.16 -43.19
N ALA A 79 -7.17 49.24 -43.86
CA ALA A 79 -8.31 50.06 -43.47
C ALA A 79 -9.63 49.27 -43.50
N CYS A 80 -9.99 48.67 -44.65
CA CYS A 80 -11.20 47.87 -44.78
C CYS A 80 -11.14 46.59 -43.93
N ARG A 81 -9.95 46.03 -43.70
CA ARG A 81 -9.79 44.89 -42.77
C ARG A 81 -10.07 45.27 -41.33
N LEU A 82 -9.55 46.40 -40.85
CA LEU A 82 -9.78 46.85 -39.48
C LEU A 82 -11.24 47.24 -39.27
N LYS A 83 -11.84 47.95 -40.25
CA LYS A 83 -13.27 48.23 -40.29
C LYS A 83 -14.07 46.95 -40.16
N ARG A 84 -13.79 45.94 -40.98
CA ARG A 84 -14.47 44.64 -40.93
C ARG A 84 -14.30 43.94 -39.58
N CYS A 85 -13.13 44.02 -38.93
CA CYS A 85 -12.94 43.48 -37.57
C CYS A 85 -13.92 44.10 -36.57
N VAL A 86 -14.08 45.42 -36.60
CA VAL A 86 -15.01 46.14 -35.71
C VAL A 86 -16.46 45.81 -36.08
N ASP A 87 -16.80 45.79 -37.36
CA ASP A 87 -18.16 45.51 -37.85
C ASP A 87 -18.69 44.14 -37.42
N ILE A 88 -17.82 43.14 -37.29
CA ILE A 88 -18.20 41.80 -36.82
C ILE A 88 -18.24 41.67 -35.28
N GLY A 89 -18.02 42.78 -34.56
CA GLY A 89 -18.11 42.82 -33.10
C GLY A 89 -16.80 42.52 -32.36
N MET A 90 -15.62 42.69 -32.99
CA MET A 90 -14.37 42.63 -32.23
C MET A 90 -14.24 43.86 -31.33
N MET A 91 -14.04 43.64 -30.03
CA MET A 91 -14.05 44.68 -28.99
C MET A 91 -12.64 44.92 -28.45
N LYS A 92 -12.20 46.19 -28.42
CA LYS A 92 -10.84 46.55 -27.96
C LYS A 92 -10.69 46.39 -26.45
N GLU A 93 -11.79 46.43 -25.71
CA GLU A 93 -11.89 46.31 -24.25
C GLU A 93 -11.42 44.93 -23.76
N PHE A 94 -11.43 43.91 -24.63
CA PHE A 94 -10.89 42.58 -24.34
C PHE A 94 -9.39 42.45 -24.64
N ILE A 95 -8.73 43.52 -25.11
CA ILE A 95 -7.28 43.53 -25.31
C ILE A 95 -6.63 43.93 -23.99
N LEU A 96 -5.93 42.98 -23.38
CA LEU A 96 -5.20 43.22 -22.14
C LEU A 96 -4.19 44.37 -22.29
N THR A 97 -4.20 45.27 -21.31
CA THR A 97 -3.21 46.34 -21.16
C THR A 97 -1.83 45.76 -20.87
N ASP A 98 -0.78 46.56 -21.06
CA ASP A 98 0.58 46.08 -20.78
C ASP A 98 0.78 45.83 -19.28
N GLU A 99 0.13 46.61 -18.42
CA GLU A 99 0.06 46.39 -16.96
C GLU A 99 -0.64 45.05 -16.62
N GLU A 100 -1.78 44.75 -17.24
CA GLU A 100 -2.48 43.47 -17.02
C GLU A 100 -1.68 42.26 -17.51
N VAL A 101 -0.99 42.40 -18.65
CA VAL A 101 -0.08 41.36 -19.15
C VAL A 101 1.08 41.15 -18.18
N GLN A 102 1.67 42.23 -17.66
CA GLN A 102 2.76 42.17 -16.69
C GLN A 102 2.32 41.52 -15.38
N ARG A 103 1.19 41.94 -14.81
CA ARG A 103 0.59 41.33 -13.61
C ARG A 103 0.32 39.83 -13.81
N LYS A 104 -0.15 39.43 -14.99
CA LYS A 104 -0.39 38.02 -15.32
C LYS A 104 0.92 37.22 -15.42
N ARG A 105 2.00 37.80 -15.93
CA ARG A 105 3.33 37.17 -15.95
C ARG A 105 3.88 36.99 -14.54
N GLU A 106 3.79 38.02 -13.70
CA GLU A 106 4.24 37.96 -12.31
C GLU A 106 3.50 36.89 -11.51
N MET A 107 2.16 36.79 -11.66
CA MET A 107 1.39 35.71 -11.04
C MET A 107 1.84 34.32 -11.48
N ILE A 108 2.16 34.13 -12.77
CA ILE A 108 2.63 32.84 -13.29
C ILE A 108 4.02 32.51 -12.72
N THR A 109 4.93 33.48 -12.69
CA THR A 109 6.27 33.29 -12.13
C THR A 109 6.19 32.95 -10.64
N LYS A 110 5.41 33.70 -9.87
CA LYS A 110 5.19 33.44 -8.44
C LYS A 110 4.62 32.05 -8.20
N ARG A 111 3.63 31.63 -8.99
CA ARG A 111 3.06 30.27 -8.88
C ARG A 111 4.11 29.18 -9.18
N LYS A 112 4.96 29.38 -10.19
CA LYS A 112 6.06 28.44 -10.49
C LYS A 112 7.08 28.38 -9.36
N GLU A 113 7.42 29.53 -8.77
CA GLU A 113 8.31 29.60 -7.61
C GLU A 113 7.70 28.85 -6.41
N GLU A 114 6.43 29.11 -6.08
CA GLU A 114 5.70 28.40 -5.02
C GLU A 114 5.63 26.88 -5.27
N GLU A 115 5.36 26.45 -6.50
CA GLU A 115 5.36 25.02 -6.88
C GLU A 115 6.77 24.41 -6.76
N SER A 116 7.82 25.12 -7.19
CA SER A 116 9.21 24.65 -7.06
C SER A 116 9.68 24.54 -5.61
N LEU A 117 9.30 25.50 -4.76
CA LEU A 117 9.58 25.48 -3.33
C LEU A 117 8.87 24.29 -2.68
N LYS A 118 7.59 24.09 -3.00
CA LYS A 118 6.82 22.95 -2.49
C LYS A 118 7.42 21.61 -2.93
N GLU A 119 7.96 21.52 -4.13
CA GLU A 119 8.63 20.32 -4.61
C GLU A 119 9.99 20.08 -3.94
N SER A 120 10.74 21.16 -3.66
CA SER A 120 12.02 21.07 -2.92
C SER A 120 11.86 20.63 -1.47
N MET A 121 10.72 20.94 -0.84
CA MET A 121 10.41 20.57 0.55
C MET A 121 9.84 19.15 0.70
N LYS A 122 9.61 18.41 -0.40
CA LYS A 122 9.12 17.02 -0.28
C LYS A 122 10.21 16.15 0.33
N PRO A 123 9.87 15.29 1.30
CA PRO A 123 10.83 14.35 1.87
C PRO A 123 11.34 13.42 0.76
N LYS A 124 12.64 13.14 0.78
CA LYS A 124 13.31 12.22 -0.12
C LYS A 124 14.25 11.35 0.70
N LEU A 125 14.37 10.08 0.32
CA LEU A 125 15.39 9.19 0.85
C LEU A 125 16.76 9.68 0.40
N SER A 126 17.73 9.67 1.32
CA SER A 126 19.13 9.85 0.95
C SER A 126 19.65 8.63 0.17
N GLU A 127 20.74 8.81 -0.59
CA GLU A 127 21.38 7.69 -1.29
C GLU A 127 21.82 6.57 -0.33
N GLU A 128 22.24 6.93 0.89
CA GLU A 128 22.61 5.97 1.91
C GLU A 128 21.39 5.20 2.43
N GLN A 129 20.29 5.89 2.73
CA GLN A 129 19.05 5.23 3.16
C GLN A 129 18.53 4.28 2.09
N GLN A 130 18.57 4.68 0.82
CA GLN A 130 18.17 3.80 -0.29
C GLN A 130 19.08 2.56 -0.38
N ARG A 131 20.40 2.72 -0.24
CA ARG A 131 21.33 1.59 -0.21
C ARG A 131 21.03 0.60 0.92
N VAL A 132 20.71 1.09 2.12
CA VAL A 132 20.31 0.25 3.26
C VAL A 132 19.07 -0.57 2.91
N ILE A 133 18.04 0.07 2.34
CA ILE A 133 16.80 -0.60 1.91
C ILE A 133 17.10 -1.69 0.88
N ASP A 134 17.91 -1.37 -0.14
CA ASP A 134 18.25 -2.32 -1.21
C ASP A 134 18.98 -3.56 -0.66
N ILE A 135 19.89 -3.37 0.31
CA ILE A 135 20.58 -4.47 0.99
C ILE A 135 19.58 -5.36 1.74
N LEU A 136 18.63 -4.78 2.48
CA LEU A 136 17.64 -5.54 3.24
C LEU A 136 16.65 -6.29 2.34
N LEU A 137 16.21 -5.67 1.22
CA LEU A 137 15.39 -6.34 0.22
C LEU A 137 16.13 -7.52 -0.41
N GLU A 138 17.41 -7.35 -0.72
CA GLU A 138 18.24 -8.42 -1.26
C GLU A 138 18.46 -9.55 -0.24
N ALA A 139 18.68 -9.21 1.03
CA ALA A 139 18.75 -10.17 2.12
C ALA A 139 17.46 -10.97 2.25
N HIS A 140 16.31 -10.30 2.15
CA HIS A 140 15.00 -10.93 2.18
C HIS A 140 14.82 -11.90 1.01
N ARG A 141 15.06 -11.46 -0.23
CA ARG A 141 14.98 -12.32 -1.43
C ARG A 141 15.88 -13.55 -1.39
N LYS A 142 17.07 -13.44 -0.80
CA LYS A 142 17.99 -14.58 -0.63
C LYS A 142 17.58 -15.56 0.46
N THR A 143 16.75 -15.12 1.40
CA THR A 143 16.43 -15.89 2.60
C THR A 143 14.95 -16.25 2.71
N TYR A 144 14.14 -15.81 1.76
CA TYR A 144 12.73 -16.13 1.66
C TYR A 144 12.40 -16.57 0.23
N ASP A 145 11.89 -17.78 0.11
CA ASP A 145 11.39 -18.33 -1.14
C ASP A 145 9.86 -18.31 -1.13
N PRO A 146 9.21 -17.44 -1.93
CA PRO A 146 7.75 -17.36 -1.98
C PRO A 146 7.10 -18.59 -2.64
N THR A 147 7.87 -19.43 -3.34
CA THR A 147 7.36 -20.67 -3.95
C THR A 147 7.35 -21.84 -2.97
N TYR A 148 8.08 -21.71 -1.85
CA TYR A 148 8.23 -22.74 -0.83
C TYR A 148 8.74 -24.08 -1.38
N SER A 149 9.58 -24.07 -2.41
CA SER A 149 10.03 -25.29 -3.10
C SER A 149 10.78 -26.26 -2.16
N ASP A 150 11.50 -25.70 -1.19
CA ASP A 150 12.27 -26.47 -0.19
C ASP A 150 11.36 -27.24 0.78
N PHE A 151 10.07 -26.91 0.92
CA PHE A 151 9.18 -27.54 1.90
C PHE A 151 8.99 -29.04 1.66
N SER A 152 9.07 -29.45 0.40
CA SER A 152 9.02 -30.85 -0.03
C SER A 152 10.19 -31.71 0.50
N GLN A 153 11.27 -31.09 0.99
CA GLN A 153 12.47 -31.76 1.50
C GLN A 153 12.35 -32.14 2.98
N PHE A 154 11.35 -31.61 3.70
CA PHE A 154 11.15 -31.88 5.13
C PHE A 154 10.23 -33.07 5.37
N ARG A 155 10.23 -33.61 6.61
CA ARG A 155 9.26 -34.65 7.01
C ARG A 155 7.84 -34.16 6.68
N PRO A 156 6.97 -34.93 6.02
CA PRO A 156 5.66 -34.45 5.61
C PRO A 156 4.73 -34.18 6.82
N PRO A 157 3.76 -33.26 6.71
CA PRO A 157 2.72 -33.06 7.72
C PRO A 157 1.96 -34.36 8.04
N VAL A 158 1.92 -34.73 9.32
CA VAL A 158 1.12 -35.87 9.80
C VAL A 158 -0.03 -35.34 10.64
N ARG A 159 -1.21 -35.25 10.03
CA ARG A 159 -2.45 -34.81 10.69
C ARG A 159 -3.16 -36.02 11.28
N ALA A 160 -3.41 -36.03 12.59
CA ALA A 160 -4.25 -37.04 13.21
C ALA A 160 -5.67 -36.90 12.65
N ASN A 161 -6.16 -37.94 11.97
CA ASN A 161 -7.49 -37.95 11.36
C ASN A 161 -8.57 -37.59 12.40
N SER A 162 -9.26 -36.47 12.23
CA SER A 162 -10.63 -36.33 12.71
C SER A 162 -11.50 -37.31 11.92
N SER A 163 -11.62 -38.52 12.45
CA SER A 163 -12.32 -39.61 11.77
C SER A 163 -13.77 -39.23 11.44
N LYS A 164 -14.11 -39.30 10.14
CA LYS A 164 -15.43 -39.59 9.55
C LYS A 164 -16.54 -38.54 9.72
N ARG A 165 -16.60 -37.56 8.82
CA ARG A 165 -17.92 -37.13 8.29
C ARG A 165 -18.37 -38.13 7.24
N VAL A 166 -19.18 -39.10 7.69
CA VAL A 166 -19.97 -39.96 6.81
C VAL A 166 -20.83 -39.04 5.94
N THR A 167 -20.57 -39.02 4.64
CA THR A 167 -21.50 -38.47 3.64
C THR A 167 -22.75 -39.34 3.62
N ARG A 168 -23.72 -39.07 4.50
CA ARG A 168 -25.11 -39.47 4.24
C ARG A 168 -25.74 -38.39 3.38
N SER A 169 -25.69 -38.61 2.07
CA SER A 169 -26.60 -38.00 1.12
C SER A 169 -28.02 -38.13 1.65
N SER A 170 -28.61 -37.00 2.02
CA SER A 170 -30.03 -36.88 2.35
C SER A 170 -30.58 -35.78 1.45
N SER A 171 -31.03 -36.21 0.28
CA SER A 171 -31.84 -35.43 -0.64
C SER A 171 -33.18 -35.09 0.01
N LEU A 172 -33.45 -33.82 0.31
CA LEU A 172 -34.81 -33.31 0.55
C LEU A 172 -34.96 -31.88 -0.01
N LEU A 173 -35.55 -31.86 -1.20
CA LEU A 173 -36.57 -30.94 -1.72
C LEU A 173 -36.58 -29.48 -1.23
N THR A 174 -36.30 -28.62 -2.20
CA THR A 174 -36.69 -27.22 -2.30
C THR A 174 -38.19 -27.01 -2.08
N HIS A 175 -38.55 -26.21 -1.08
CA HIS A 175 -39.75 -25.38 -1.13
C HIS A 175 -39.33 -23.93 -0.85
N GLY A 176 -39.58 -23.07 -1.84
CA GLY A 176 -39.30 -21.65 -1.75
C GLY A 176 -40.30 -20.93 -0.87
N SER A 177 -39.83 -19.83 -0.28
CA SER A 177 -40.64 -18.62 -0.12
C SER A 177 -39.70 -17.43 -0.12
N SER A 178 -40.00 -16.53 -1.05
CA SER A 178 -39.40 -15.23 -1.29
C SER A 178 -39.68 -14.26 -0.15
N SER A 179 -38.68 -13.49 0.24
CA SER A 179 -38.86 -12.12 0.70
C SER A 179 -37.59 -11.34 0.40
N GLU A 180 -37.74 -10.42 -0.55
CA GLU A 180 -36.77 -9.39 -0.90
C GLU A 180 -36.62 -8.43 0.29
N ASP A 181 -35.39 -8.15 0.70
CA ASP A 181 -35.07 -6.79 1.14
C ASP A 181 -33.61 -6.47 0.79
N SER A 182 -33.45 -5.26 0.29
CA SER A 182 -32.26 -4.75 -0.37
C SER A 182 -31.46 -3.89 0.60
N SER A 183 -30.16 -4.16 0.76
CA SER A 183 -29.20 -3.12 1.13
C SER A 183 -27.77 -3.48 0.72
N ASP A 184 -27.08 -2.45 0.24
CA ASP A 184 -25.80 -2.44 -0.48
C ASP A 184 -24.58 -3.03 0.27
N PRO A 185 -23.55 -3.46 -0.47
CA PRO A 185 -22.34 -4.05 0.08
C PRO A 185 -21.35 -2.94 0.48
N PHE A 186 -20.71 -3.06 1.64
CA PHE A 186 -19.36 -2.54 1.99
C PHE A 186 -19.26 -2.27 3.51
N SER A 187 -19.09 -3.35 4.29
CA SER A 187 -18.30 -3.43 5.54
C SER A 187 -18.73 -4.69 6.29
N CYS A 188 -18.14 -5.83 5.95
CA CYS A 188 -18.16 -6.96 6.86
C CYS A 188 -17.07 -6.72 7.91
N SER A 189 -17.46 -6.35 9.13
CA SER A 189 -16.58 -6.04 10.23
C SER A 189 -15.76 -7.26 10.65
N THR A 190 -14.43 -7.19 10.51
CA THR A 190 -13.47 -8.26 10.86
C THR A 190 -13.58 -8.74 12.31
N GLU A 191 -14.11 -7.92 13.22
CA GLU A 191 -14.39 -8.31 14.61
C GLU A 191 -15.38 -9.49 14.71
N SER A 192 -16.32 -9.60 13.75
CA SER A 192 -17.26 -10.73 13.73
C SER A 192 -16.56 -12.04 13.36
N LEU A 193 -15.55 -12.01 12.49
CA LEU A 193 -14.78 -13.20 12.09
C LEU A 193 -13.90 -13.70 13.23
N GLU A 194 -13.28 -12.79 14.00
CA GLU A 194 -12.49 -13.11 15.19
C GLU A 194 -13.37 -13.81 16.25
N HIS A 195 -14.53 -13.24 16.59
CA HIS A 195 -15.43 -13.82 17.60
C HIS A 195 -16.04 -15.16 17.15
N THR A 196 -16.49 -15.29 15.90
CA THR A 196 -17.12 -16.53 15.41
C THR A 196 -16.14 -17.72 15.35
N MET A 197 -14.85 -17.48 15.08
CA MET A 197 -13.85 -18.55 15.03
C MET A 197 -13.56 -19.14 16.42
N PHE A 198 -13.32 -18.29 17.42
CA PHE A 198 -13.04 -18.75 18.79
C PHE A 198 -14.29 -19.33 19.45
N SER A 199 -15.48 -18.75 19.20
CA SER A 199 -16.75 -19.33 19.69
C SER A 199 -17.07 -20.69 19.07
N ASN A 200 -16.76 -20.92 17.79
CA ASN A 200 -16.96 -22.23 17.16
C ASN A 200 -15.95 -23.30 17.65
N MET A 201 -14.81 -22.90 18.22
CA MET A 201 -13.89 -23.83 18.89
C MET A 201 -14.30 -24.11 20.34
N ALA A 202 -14.83 -23.11 21.06
CA ALA A 202 -15.28 -23.26 22.45
C ALA A 202 -16.58 -24.08 22.62
N LEU A 203 -17.44 -24.13 21.60
CA LEU A 203 -18.72 -24.87 21.66
C LEU A 203 -18.59 -26.38 21.40
N ASN A 204 -17.39 -26.92 21.22
CA ASN A 204 -17.15 -28.37 21.07
C ASN A 204 -16.79 -29.07 22.39
N GLU A 205 -16.81 -28.39 23.54
CA GLU A 205 -16.45 -28.99 24.84
C GLU A 205 -17.65 -29.46 25.70
N ASP A 206 -18.90 -29.21 25.32
CA ASP A 206 -20.04 -29.64 26.14
C ASP A 206 -20.88 -30.75 25.47
N SER A 207 -20.75 -31.95 26.05
CA SER A 207 -21.67 -33.12 26.06
C SER A 207 -21.09 -34.44 25.54
N ASP A 208 -20.35 -35.14 26.41
CA ASP A 208 -20.53 -36.59 26.56
C ASP A 208 -19.93 -37.07 27.91
N GLU A 209 -20.80 -37.42 28.86
CA GLU A 209 -20.41 -38.18 30.06
C GLU A 209 -20.04 -39.60 29.63
N SER A 210 -18.75 -39.81 29.35
CA SER A 210 -18.14 -41.15 29.32
C SER A 210 -16.80 -41.09 30.05
N PRO A 211 -16.40 -42.15 30.78
CA PRO A 211 -15.22 -42.11 31.64
C PRO A 211 -13.98 -41.83 30.77
N PRO A 212 -12.92 -41.19 31.31
CA PRO A 212 -11.78 -40.79 30.52
C PRO A 212 -11.03 -42.05 30.08
N MET A 213 -11.38 -42.58 28.92
CA MET A 213 -10.48 -43.43 28.19
C MET A 213 -9.34 -42.53 27.74
N ASP A 214 -8.13 -42.82 28.21
CA ASP A 214 -6.86 -42.29 27.72
C ASP A 214 -6.85 -42.26 26.18
N ILE A 215 -7.32 -41.18 25.58
CA ILE A 215 -6.97 -40.83 24.22
C ILE A 215 -5.50 -40.49 24.33
N ASN A 216 -4.64 -41.35 23.76
CA ASN A 216 -3.19 -41.17 23.71
C ASN A 216 -2.82 -39.75 23.25
N LEU A 217 -2.68 -38.82 24.21
CA LEU A 217 -2.10 -37.48 24.08
C LEU A 217 -0.56 -37.55 23.88
N SER A 218 -0.03 -38.75 23.66
CA SER A 218 1.38 -39.11 23.68
C SER A 218 2.09 -38.92 22.34
N HIS A 219 1.39 -38.53 21.27
CA HIS A 219 2.02 -38.33 19.96
C HIS A 219 1.60 -36.99 19.35
N LEU A 220 2.41 -35.95 19.59
CA LEU A 220 2.32 -34.66 18.91
C LEU A 220 2.67 -34.85 17.43
N SER A 221 1.69 -35.26 16.62
CA SER A 221 1.92 -35.75 15.26
C SER A 221 2.53 -34.70 14.33
N MET A 222 2.28 -33.42 14.60
CA MET A 222 2.83 -32.31 13.82
C MET A 222 4.16 -31.77 14.37
N LEU A 223 4.57 -32.15 15.58
CA LEU A 223 5.80 -31.63 16.22
C LEU A 223 7.06 -31.91 15.39
N PRO A 224 7.31 -33.13 14.86
CA PRO A 224 8.46 -33.41 14.02
C PRO A 224 8.53 -32.50 12.79
N HIS A 225 7.41 -32.34 12.09
CA HIS A 225 7.33 -31.53 10.88
C HIS A 225 7.57 -30.05 11.18
N LEU A 226 6.87 -29.49 12.17
CA LEU A 226 7.03 -28.07 12.51
C LEU A 226 8.43 -27.79 13.07
N ALA A 227 9.05 -28.73 13.77
CA ALA A 227 10.44 -28.59 14.21
C ALA A 227 11.42 -28.45 13.03
N ASP A 228 11.21 -29.17 11.92
CA ASP A 228 12.01 -29.01 10.70
C ASP A 228 11.80 -27.63 10.07
N LEU A 229 10.55 -27.17 9.96
CA LEU A 229 10.24 -25.85 9.40
C LEU A 229 10.82 -24.71 10.22
N VAL A 230 10.73 -24.82 11.55
CA VAL A 230 11.30 -23.82 12.47
C VAL A 230 12.82 -23.83 12.35
N SER A 231 13.46 -25.00 12.29
CA SER A 231 14.91 -25.13 12.06
C SER A 231 15.35 -24.44 10.75
N TYR A 232 14.66 -24.75 9.66
CA TYR A 232 14.87 -24.09 8.37
C TYR A 232 14.69 -22.57 8.48
N SER A 233 13.63 -22.12 9.15
CA SER A 233 13.33 -20.70 9.30
C SER A 233 14.40 -19.98 10.13
N ILE A 234 14.92 -20.60 11.20
CA ILE A 234 16.05 -20.08 11.98
C ILE A 234 17.26 -19.85 11.07
N GLN A 235 17.62 -20.81 10.22
CA GLN A 235 18.75 -20.65 9.29
C GLN A 235 18.54 -19.46 8.35
N LYS A 236 17.32 -19.25 7.87
CA LYS A 236 16.97 -18.10 7.03
C LYS A 236 16.99 -16.77 7.81
N VAL A 237 16.59 -16.75 9.08
CA VAL A 237 16.74 -15.58 9.95
C VAL A 237 18.22 -15.24 10.15
N ILE A 238 19.08 -16.23 10.43
CA ILE A 238 20.53 -16.03 10.54
C ILE A 238 21.11 -15.48 9.24
N GLY A 239 20.71 -16.03 8.09
CA GLY A 239 21.11 -15.55 6.78
C GLY A 239 20.74 -14.08 6.54
N PHE A 240 19.52 -13.70 6.94
CA PHE A 240 19.02 -12.33 6.80
C PHE A 240 19.80 -11.38 7.72
N ALA A 241 19.95 -11.74 8.99
CA ALA A 241 20.63 -10.93 10.00
C ALA A 241 22.09 -10.61 9.59
N LYS A 242 22.80 -11.61 9.04
CA LYS A 242 24.17 -11.45 8.55
C LYS A 242 24.32 -10.45 7.40
N MET A 243 23.23 -10.00 6.77
CA MET A 243 23.26 -9.00 5.70
C MET A 243 22.79 -7.62 6.18
N ILE A 244 22.28 -7.50 7.41
CA ILE A 244 21.92 -6.19 7.98
C ILE A 244 23.19 -5.34 8.11
N PRO A 245 23.22 -4.10 7.58
CA PRO A 245 24.38 -3.22 7.70
C PRO A 245 24.77 -2.99 9.16
N GLY A 246 26.03 -3.26 9.51
CA GLY A 246 26.58 -3.15 10.87
C GLY A 246 26.46 -4.41 11.73
N PHE A 247 25.64 -5.40 11.36
CA PHE A 247 25.43 -6.59 12.20
C PHE A 247 26.69 -7.45 12.37
N ARG A 248 27.50 -7.59 11.30
CA ARG A 248 28.75 -8.35 11.35
C ARG A 248 29.87 -7.66 12.12
N ASP A 249 29.70 -6.37 12.41
CA ASP A 249 30.68 -5.58 13.15
C ASP A 249 30.50 -5.76 14.67
N LEU A 250 29.37 -6.33 15.10
CA LEU A 250 29.10 -6.72 16.49
C LEU A 250 29.98 -7.92 16.92
N THR A 251 30.17 -8.08 18.22
CA THR A 251 30.83 -9.26 18.79
C THR A 251 30.06 -10.54 18.46
N ALA A 252 30.74 -11.69 18.49
CA ALA A 252 30.07 -12.98 18.22
C ALA A 252 28.99 -13.26 19.29
N GLU A 253 29.28 -12.90 20.54
CA GLU A 253 28.40 -13.00 21.69
C GLU A 253 27.12 -12.18 21.48
N ASP A 254 27.25 -10.91 21.05
CA ASP A 254 26.10 -10.05 20.75
C ASP A 254 25.28 -10.57 19.56
N GLN A 255 25.95 -11.00 18.48
CA GLN A 255 25.26 -11.60 17.33
C GLN A 255 24.43 -12.81 17.75
N ILE A 256 24.98 -13.69 18.60
CA ILE A 256 24.28 -14.87 19.13
C ILE A 256 23.13 -14.45 20.04
N ALA A 257 23.34 -13.52 20.97
CA ALA A 257 22.31 -13.05 21.90
C ALA A 257 21.10 -12.45 21.17
N LEU A 258 21.35 -11.60 20.17
CA LEU A 258 20.31 -11.00 19.34
C LEU A 258 19.54 -12.07 18.56
N LEU A 259 20.25 -12.98 17.88
CA LEU A 259 19.63 -14.04 17.08
C LEU A 259 18.78 -15.00 17.92
N LYS A 260 19.30 -15.46 19.08
CA LYS A 260 18.55 -16.34 19.99
C LYS A 260 17.28 -15.67 20.49
N SER A 261 17.35 -14.38 20.82
CA SER A 261 16.22 -13.65 21.39
C SER A 261 15.17 -13.26 20.35
N SER A 262 15.55 -13.00 19.10
CA SER A 262 14.63 -12.51 18.07
C SER A 262 14.14 -13.58 17.10
N ALA A 263 14.72 -14.79 17.08
CA ALA A 263 14.45 -15.79 16.04
C ALA A 263 12.95 -16.08 15.86
N ILE A 264 12.23 -16.39 16.94
CA ILE A 264 10.80 -16.69 16.83
C ILE A 264 9.97 -15.47 16.44
N GLU A 265 10.35 -14.28 16.90
CA GLU A 265 9.67 -13.03 16.55
C GLU A 265 9.75 -12.76 15.04
N ILE A 266 10.93 -12.98 14.44
CA ILE A 266 11.12 -12.83 12.99
C ILE A 266 10.39 -13.93 12.22
N ILE A 267 10.33 -15.16 12.73
CA ILE A 267 9.55 -16.25 12.11
C ILE A 267 8.06 -15.87 12.09
N MET A 268 7.52 -15.39 13.22
CA MET A 268 6.13 -14.94 13.33
C MET A 268 5.86 -13.74 12.41
N LEU A 269 6.73 -12.74 12.40
CA LEU A 269 6.63 -11.55 11.54
C LEU A 269 6.62 -11.95 10.05
N ARG A 270 7.58 -12.79 9.63
CA ARG A 270 7.73 -13.26 8.25
C ARG A 270 6.58 -14.16 7.79
N SER A 271 6.03 -14.99 8.69
CA SER A 271 4.91 -15.88 8.36
C SER A 271 3.67 -15.13 7.87
N ASN A 272 3.57 -13.82 8.14
CA ASN A 272 2.53 -12.94 7.59
C ASN A 272 2.48 -12.95 6.05
N GLN A 273 3.60 -13.19 5.39
CA GLN A 273 3.66 -13.24 3.91
C GLN A 273 2.80 -14.39 3.36
N SER A 274 2.80 -15.54 4.03
CA SER A 274 1.94 -16.71 3.71
C SER A 274 0.57 -16.71 4.36
N PHE A 275 0.29 -15.82 5.31
CA PHE A 275 -0.98 -15.81 6.04
C PHE A 275 -2.11 -15.24 5.18
N SER A 276 -3.22 -15.97 5.07
CA SER A 276 -4.44 -15.55 4.37
C SER A 276 -5.53 -15.15 5.35
N LEU A 277 -6.15 -13.98 5.13
CA LEU A 277 -7.33 -13.53 5.88
C LEU A 277 -8.61 -14.27 5.47
N GLU A 278 -8.62 -14.88 4.28
CA GLU A 278 -9.79 -15.61 3.77
C GLU A 278 -9.92 -16.96 4.48
N ASP A 279 -8.82 -17.71 4.53
CA ASP A 279 -8.79 -19.06 5.06
C ASP A 279 -8.33 -19.14 6.52
N MET A 280 -7.87 -18.03 7.08
CA MET A 280 -7.22 -17.96 8.40
C MET A 280 -6.12 -19.03 8.55
N ALA A 281 -5.31 -19.18 7.50
CA ALA A 281 -4.32 -20.24 7.36
C ALA A 281 -3.04 -19.72 6.71
N TRP A 282 -1.92 -20.39 6.96
CA TRP A 282 -0.65 -20.15 6.29
C TRP A 282 -0.52 -21.09 5.09
N SER A 283 -0.34 -20.53 3.91
CA SER A 283 -0.19 -21.32 2.68
C SER A 283 1.26 -21.25 2.20
N CYS A 284 1.96 -22.39 2.26
CA CYS A 284 3.38 -22.51 1.93
C CYS A 284 3.60 -23.41 0.70
N GLY A 285 3.09 -22.97 -0.46
CA GLY A 285 3.20 -23.73 -1.71
C GLY A 285 1.99 -24.63 -1.95
N GLY A 286 2.20 -25.96 -2.02
CA GLY A 286 1.14 -26.94 -2.30
C GLY A 286 0.09 -27.06 -1.18
N ASN A 287 -1.08 -27.64 -1.50
CA ASN A 287 -2.18 -27.79 -0.54
C ASN A 287 -1.82 -28.65 0.69
N GLU A 288 -0.82 -29.55 0.58
CA GLU A 288 -0.31 -30.29 1.74
C GLU A 288 0.37 -29.41 2.80
N PHE A 289 0.97 -28.29 2.38
CA PHE A 289 1.69 -27.31 3.21
C PHE A 289 0.82 -26.09 3.54
N LYS A 290 -0.49 -26.31 3.67
CA LYS A 290 -1.44 -25.36 4.24
C LYS A 290 -1.63 -25.67 5.73
N TYR A 291 -1.34 -24.69 6.58
CA TYR A 291 -1.35 -24.85 8.03
C TYR A 291 -2.52 -24.08 8.65
N GLN A 292 -3.30 -24.79 9.45
CA GLN A 292 -4.35 -24.23 10.29
C GLN A 292 -3.93 -24.23 11.76
N ILE A 293 -4.69 -23.54 12.61
CA ILE A 293 -4.46 -23.53 14.07
C ILE A 293 -4.39 -24.94 14.65
N ASN A 294 -5.25 -25.85 14.18
CA ASN A 294 -5.26 -27.24 14.61
C ASN A 294 -3.98 -28.02 14.26
N ASP A 295 -3.22 -27.61 13.24
CA ASP A 295 -1.94 -28.23 12.93
C ASP A 295 -0.88 -27.83 13.97
N VAL A 296 -0.94 -26.59 14.45
CA VAL A 296 0.01 -26.07 15.45
C VAL A 296 -0.32 -26.58 16.85
N THR A 297 -1.61 -26.81 17.17
CA THR A 297 -2.00 -27.50 18.41
C THR A 297 -1.54 -28.95 18.45
N GLN A 298 -1.58 -29.66 17.32
CA GLN A 298 -1.02 -31.01 17.18
C GLN A 298 0.52 -31.05 17.29
N ALA A 299 1.19 -29.91 17.31
CA ALA A 299 2.61 -29.80 17.63
C ALA A 299 2.87 -29.42 19.10
N GLY A 300 1.82 -29.26 19.91
CA GLY A 300 1.92 -29.05 21.36
C GLY A 300 1.80 -27.60 21.82
N HIS A 301 1.38 -26.69 20.93
CA HIS A 301 1.10 -25.30 21.31
C HIS A 301 -0.37 -25.09 21.66
N SER A 302 -0.64 -24.38 22.76
CA SER A 302 -2.01 -24.12 23.20
C SER A 302 -2.59 -22.86 22.56
N LEU A 303 -3.90 -22.66 22.72
CA LEU A 303 -4.57 -21.45 22.28
C LEU A 303 -4.03 -20.18 22.98
N GLU A 304 -3.46 -20.27 24.19
CA GLU A 304 -2.82 -19.13 24.88
C GLU A 304 -1.75 -18.44 23.99
N LEU A 305 -1.06 -19.20 23.14
CA LEU A 305 -0.12 -18.66 22.15
C LEU A 305 -0.81 -18.34 20.82
N LEU A 306 -1.70 -19.22 20.37
CA LEU A 306 -2.24 -19.17 19.01
C LEU A 306 -3.28 -18.07 18.80
N GLU A 307 -4.14 -17.75 19.79
CA GLU A 307 -5.09 -16.64 19.62
C GLU A 307 -4.38 -15.29 19.49
N PRO A 308 -3.41 -14.95 20.36
CA PRO A 308 -2.62 -13.72 20.19
C PRO A 308 -1.83 -13.73 18.88
N LEU A 309 -1.31 -14.88 18.44
CA LEU A 309 -0.59 -14.98 17.17
C LEU A 309 -1.50 -14.65 15.98
N VAL A 310 -2.71 -15.19 15.94
CA VAL A 310 -3.69 -14.88 14.87
C VAL A 310 -4.07 -13.40 14.90
N LYS A 311 -4.35 -12.84 16.09
CA LYS A 311 -4.63 -11.40 16.24
C LYS A 311 -3.47 -10.54 15.74
N PHE A 312 -2.24 -10.96 16.02
CA PHE A 312 -1.04 -10.32 15.49
C PHE A 312 -0.99 -10.39 13.97
N GLN A 313 -1.20 -11.56 13.36
CA GLN A 313 -1.19 -11.72 11.89
C GLN A 313 -2.24 -10.86 11.19
N ILE A 314 -3.47 -10.84 11.71
CA ILE A 314 -4.56 -10.00 11.21
C ILE A 314 -4.20 -8.52 11.35
N GLY A 315 -3.72 -8.12 12.53
CA GLY A 315 -3.32 -6.74 12.80
C GLY A 315 -2.20 -6.26 11.88
N LEU A 316 -1.24 -7.13 11.56
CA LEU A 316 -0.13 -6.82 10.65
C LEU A 316 -0.60 -6.72 9.20
N LYS A 317 -1.49 -7.61 8.72
CA LYS A 317 -2.09 -7.49 7.37
C LYS A 317 -2.85 -6.18 7.20
N LYS A 318 -3.58 -5.73 8.23
CA LYS A 318 -4.33 -4.46 8.22
C LYS A 318 -3.44 -3.23 8.04
N LEU A 319 -2.13 -3.32 8.30
CA LEU A 319 -1.19 -2.22 8.06
C LEU A 319 -0.85 -2.03 6.57
N ASN A 320 -1.09 -3.02 5.71
CA ASN A 320 -0.76 -3.00 4.28
C ASN A 320 0.68 -2.52 4.01
N LEU A 321 1.64 -3.10 4.74
CA LEU A 321 3.05 -2.73 4.64
C LEU A 321 3.60 -3.00 3.25
N HIS A 322 4.44 -2.09 2.77
CA HIS A 322 5.32 -2.36 1.64
C HIS A 322 6.38 -3.39 2.03
N GLU A 323 7.00 -4.03 1.04
CA GLU A 323 8.06 -5.01 1.27
C GLU A 323 9.24 -4.36 2.02
N GLU A 324 9.60 -3.13 1.65
CA GLU A 324 10.63 -2.32 2.30
C GLU A 324 10.34 -2.11 3.78
N GLU A 325 9.11 -1.74 4.11
CA GLU A 325 8.68 -1.50 5.48
C GLU A 325 8.77 -2.79 6.31
N HIS A 326 8.40 -3.92 5.71
CA HIS A 326 8.47 -5.23 6.35
C HIS A 326 9.93 -5.64 6.66
N VAL A 327 10.85 -5.51 5.69
CA VAL A 327 12.25 -5.91 5.89
C VAL A 327 13.00 -4.96 6.83
N ILE A 328 12.69 -3.66 6.82
CA ILE A 328 13.26 -2.72 7.79
C ILE A 328 12.74 -3.04 9.19
N LEU A 329 11.44 -3.34 9.34
CA LEU A 329 10.85 -3.72 10.63
C LEU A 329 11.48 -5.01 11.20
N MET A 330 11.76 -5.99 10.34
CA MET A 330 12.54 -7.18 10.73
C MET A 330 13.94 -6.81 11.25
N GLY A 331 14.64 -5.88 10.57
CA GLY A 331 15.95 -5.42 11.00
C GLY A 331 15.92 -4.71 12.36
N ILE A 332 14.91 -3.84 12.59
CA ILE A 332 14.69 -3.16 13.88
C ILE A 332 14.42 -4.18 15.00
N CYS A 333 13.63 -5.22 14.72
CA CYS A 333 13.32 -6.28 15.68
C CYS A 333 14.55 -7.11 16.08
N ILE A 334 15.43 -7.44 15.12
CA ILE A 334 16.70 -8.14 15.39
C ILE A 334 17.64 -7.28 16.22
N LEU A 335 17.84 -6.01 15.82
CA LEU A 335 18.74 -5.07 16.50
C LEU A 335 18.08 -4.45 17.73
N SER A 336 17.66 -5.25 18.70
CA SER A 336 17.08 -4.74 19.95
C SER A 336 18.15 -4.71 21.06
N PRO A 337 18.48 -3.55 21.65
CA PRO A 337 19.53 -3.46 22.66
C PRO A 337 19.15 -4.09 24.01
N ASP A 338 17.86 -4.30 24.26
CA ASP A 338 17.32 -4.85 25.50
C ASP A 338 17.27 -6.39 25.54
N ARG A 339 17.90 -7.08 24.58
CA ARG A 339 17.93 -8.55 24.57
C ARG A 339 18.85 -9.11 25.67
N PRO A 340 18.44 -10.20 26.36
CA PRO A 340 19.31 -10.88 27.32
C PRO A 340 20.62 -11.34 26.68
N GLY A 341 21.75 -11.06 27.35
CA GLY A 341 23.08 -11.47 26.92
C GLY A 341 23.82 -10.49 26.02
N VAL A 342 23.18 -9.41 25.54
CA VAL A 342 23.86 -8.33 24.81
C VAL A 342 24.81 -7.58 25.74
N GLN A 343 26.04 -7.39 25.30
CA GLN A 343 27.14 -6.72 25.99
C GLN A 343 27.25 -5.25 25.57
N ASP A 344 27.32 -4.97 24.26
CA ASP A 344 27.42 -3.59 23.75
C ASP A 344 26.04 -3.05 23.33
N THR A 345 25.23 -2.68 24.33
CA THR A 345 23.88 -2.16 24.10
C THR A 345 23.88 -0.84 23.34
N SER A 346 24.92 0.00 23.50
CA SER A 346 25.02 1.29 22.84
C SER A 346 25.25 1.17 21.33
N LEU A 347 26.11 0.23 20.91
CA LEU A 347 26.31 -0.03 19.49
C LEU A 347 25.06 -0.62 18.84
N VAL A 348 24.37 -1.55 19.51
CA VAL A 348 23.12 -2.14 19.01
C VAL A 348 22.02 -1.07 18.88
N GLU A 349 21.87 -0.20 19.88
CA GLU A 349 20.92 0.92 19.84
C GLU A 349 21.21 1.87 18.66
N SER A 350 22.48 2.24 18.45
CA SER A 350 22.87 3.09 17.30
C SER A 350 22.53 2.45 15.94
N LEU A 351 22.69 1.13 15.81
CA LEU A 351 22.30 0.41 14.60
C LEU A 351 20.77 0.36 14.43
N GLN A 352 20.02 0.18 15.53
CA GLN A 352 18.56 0.18 15.53
C GLN A 352 17.99 1.56 15.17
N ASP A 353 18.56 2.63 15.72
CA ASP A 353 18.17 4.03 15.46
C ASP A 353 18.32 4.36 13.98
N ARG A 354 19.44 3.96 13.37
CA ARG A 354 19.67 4.16 11.94
C ARG A 354 18.59 3.49 11.08
N LEU A 355 18.17 2.26 11.41
CA LEU A 355 17.07 1.60 10.69
C LEU A 355 15.71 2.27 10.96
N SER A 356 15.49 2.76 12.18
CA SER A 356 14.28 3.48 12.57
C SER A 356 14.13 4.80 11.81
N GLU A 357 15.22 5.54 11.61
CA GLU A 357 15.27 6.75 10.78
C GLU A 357 14.99 6.45 9.30
N VAL A 358 15.57 5.38 8.76
CA VAL A 358 15.31 4.90 7.40
C VAL A 358 13.83 4.60 7.22
N LEU A 359 13.21 3.87 8.16
CA LEU A 359 11.80 3.52 8.10
C LEU A 359 10.90 4.77 8.15
N GLN A 360 11.14 5.67 9.09
CA GLN A 360 10.37 6.92 9.21
C GLN A 360 10.48 7.76 7.93
N THR A 361 11.69 7.88 7.36
CA THR A 361 11.90 8.61 6.11
C THR A 361 11.17 7.93 4.95
N TYR A 362 11.24 6.61 4.85
CA TYR A 362 10.54 5.83 3.83
C TYR A 362 9.01 6.06 3.90
N ILE A 363 8.43 5.94 5.10
CA ILE A 363 7.00 6.19 5.33
C ILE A 363 6.62 7.60 4.90
N LEU A 364 7.40 8.62 5.27
CA LEU A 364 7.14 10.00 4.87
C LEU A 364 7.21 10.21 3.35
N CYS A 365 8.11 9.50 2.67
CA CYS A 365 8.28 9.60 1.21
C CYS A 365 7.21 8.84 0.43
N LYS A 366 6.78 7.68 0.91
CA LYS A 366 5.98 6.71 0.14
C LYS A 366 4.51 6.66 0.56
N HIS A 367 4.19 7.05 1.79
CA HIS A 367 2.83 7.15 2.31
C HIS A 367 2.48 8.61 2.62
N PRO A 368 2.19 9.47 1.64
CA PRO A 368 1.82 10.86 1.93
C PRO A 368 0.56 10.93 2.82
N PRO A 369 0.35 12.02 3.59
CA PRO A 369 -0.82 12.14 4.46
C PRO A 369 -2.14 11.94 3.68
N PRO A 370 -3.13 11.22 4.25
CA PRO A 370 -3.17 10.71 5.62
C PRO A 370 -2.49 9.34 5.84
N GLY A 371 -1.94 8.70 4.81
CA GLY A 371 -1.42 7.33 4.85
C GLY A 371 -0.27 7.11 5.83
N ASN A 372 0.64 8.08 5.97
CA ASN A 372 1.72 8.02 6.99
C ASN A 372 1.24 8.21 8.43
N ARG A 373 0.03 8.70 8.66
CA ARG A 373 -0.38 9.13 10.00
C ARG A 373 -0.40 7.94 10.95
N LEU A 374 0.47 7.99 11.96
CA LEU A 374 0.65 6.95 12.99
C LEU A 374 1.13 5.59 12.45
N LEU A 375 1.51 5.47 11.17
CA LEU A 375 1.93 4.18 10.60
C LEU A 375 3.17 3.63 11.32
N TYR A 376 4.20 4.47 11.50
CA TYR A 376 5.40 4.09 12.26
C TYR A 376 5.07 3.61 13.66
N ALA A 377 4.27 4.37 14.41
CA ALA A 377 3.86 4.00 15.77
C ALA A 377 3.12 2.65 15.81
N LYS A 378 2.24 2.40 14.84
CA LYS A 378 1.54 1.10 14.72
C LYS A 378 2.49 -0.05 14.40
N MET A 379 3.52 0.18 13.58
CA MET A 379 4.55 -0.81 13.29
C MET A 379 5.39 -1.14 14.52
N ILE A 380 5.80 -0.13 15.31
CA ILE A 380 6.52 -0.36 16.56
C ILE A 380 5.65 -1.08 17.59
N GLN A 381 4.35 -0.77 17.64
CA GLN A 381 3.41 -1.52 18.48
C GLN A 381 3.38 -3.01 18.12
N LYS A 382 3.52 -3.37 16.83
CA LYS A 382 3.62 -4.79 16.43
C LYS A 382 4.88 -5.47 16.99
N LEU A 383 5.99 -4.73 17.17
CA LEU A 383 7.17 -5.29 17.84
C LEU A 383 6.93 -5.52 19.33
N ALA A 384 6.15 -4.68 20.00
CA ALA A 384 5.75 -4.90 21.38
C ALA A 384 4.86 -6.16 21.51
N ASP A 385 3.89 -6.33 20.60
CA ASP A 385 3.04 -7.53 20.54
C ASP A 385 3.89 -8.82 20.40
N LEU A 386 4.98 -8.76 19.62
CA LEU A 386 5.92 -9.88 19.43
C LEU A 386 6.68 -10.25 20.71
N ARG A 387 6.93 -9.30 21.63
CA ARG A 387 7.59 -9.63 22.91
C ARG A 387 6.72 -10.55 23.76
N SER A 388 5.43 -10.24 23.88
CA SER A 388 4.48 -11.10 24.61
C SER A 388 4.30 -12.47 23.94
N LEU A 389 4.28 -12.52 22.60
CA LEU A 389 4.24 -13.78 21.86
C LEU A 389 5.49 -14.63 22.09
N ASN A 390 6.67 -14.00 22.15
CA ASN A 390 7.94 -14.68 22.41
C ASN A 390 7.98 -15.28 23.83
N GLU A 391 7.52 -14.52 24.84
CA GLU A 391 7.43 -15.01 26.22
C GLU A 391 6.53 -16.25 26.32
N GLU A 392 5.33 -16.20 25.74
CA GLU A 392 4.40 -17.33 25.77
C GLU A 392 4.93 -18.52 24.95
N HIS A 393 5.53 -18.27 23.78
CA HIS A 393 6.21 -19.31 23.01
C HIS A 393 7.32 -19.99 23.84
N SER A 394 8.16 -19.20 24.50
CA SER A 394 9.27 -19.70 25.33
C SER A 394 8.76 -20.54 26.51
N LYS A 395 7.67 -20.14 27.15
CA LYS A 395 7.00 -20.91 28.21
C LYS A 395 6.51 -22.26 27.69
N GLN A 396 5.80 -22.30 26.56
CA GLN A 396 5.28 -23.55 26.00
C GLN A 396 6.39 -24.45 25.46
N TYR A 397 7.38 -23.88 24.79
CA TYR A 397 8.55 -24.59 24.31
C TYR A 397 9.32 -25.26 25.45
N ARG A 398 9.46 -24.59 26.60
CA ARG A 398 10.08 -25.17 27.79
C ARG A 398 9.31 -26.40 28.29
N CYS A 399 7.98 -26.33 28.36
CA CYS A 399 7.13 -27.47 28.72
C CYS A 399 7.28 -28.64 27.75
N LEU A 400 7.44 -28.37 26.45
CA LEU A 400 7.66 -29.40 25.42
C LEU A 400 9.05 -30.02 25.53
N SER A 401 10.09 -29.22 25.63
CA SER A 401 11.49 -29.66 25.64
C SER A 401 11.91 -30.43 26.90
N PHE A 402 11.22 -30.25 28.04
CA PHE A 402 11.45 -31.03 29.25
C PHE A 402 10.96 -32.48 29.19
N LYS A 403 10.05 -32.80 28.25
CA LYS A 403 9.55 -34.16 28.05
C LYS A 403 10.48 -34.91 27.09
N PRO A 404 11.18 -35.98 27.51
CA PRO A 404 12.16 -36.67 26.69
C PRO A 404 11.62 -37.11 25.32
N GLU A 405 10.39 -37.63 25.29
CA GLU A 405 9.70 -38.11 24.09
C GLU A 405 9.47 -37.01 23.04
N HIS A 406 9.28 -35.76 23.47
CA HIS A 406 9.08 -34.60 22.60
C HIS A 406 10.41 -33.92 22.27
N SER A 407 11.32 -33.83 23.23
CA SER A 407 12.66 -33.28 23.05
C SER A 407 13.44 -34.01 21.94
N MET A 408 13.31 -35.34 21.88
CA MET A 408 13.91 -36.17 20.82
C MET A 408 13.34 -35.90 19.42
N GLN A 409 12.20 -35.23 19.30
CA GLN A 409 11.57 -34.87 18.02
C GLN A 409 12.01 -33.50 17.51
N LEU A 410 12.54 -32.65 18.40
CA LEU A 410 13.09 -31.34 18.09
C LEU A 410 14.43 -31.46 17.38
N THR A 411 14.73 -30.52 16.49
CA THR A 411 16.03 -30.49 15.82
C THR A 411 17.11 -29.90 16.74
N PRO A 412 18.40 -30.25 16.56
CA PRO A 412 19.48 -29.68 17.37
C PRO A 412 19.53 -28.15 17.34
N LEU A 413 19.26 -27.54 16.18
CA LEU A 413 19.26 -26.09 16.03
C LEU A 413 18.10 -25.42 16.80
N VAL A 414 16.92 -26.05 16.83
CA VAL A 414 15.79 -25.58 17.64
C VAL A 414 16.13 -25.63 19.13
N LEU A 415 16.76 -26.73 19.56
CA LEU A 415 17.27 -26.90 20.93
C LEU A 415 18.33 -25.86 21.28
N GLU A 416 19.26 -25.56 20.39
CA GLU A 416 20.34 -24.58 20.62
C GLU A 416 19.81 -23.14 20.72
N VAL A 417 18.84 -22.77 19.88
CA VAL A 417 18.35 -21.39 19.78
C VAL A 417 17.32 -21.08 20.86
N PHE A 418 16.36 -21.97 21.10
CA PHE A 418 15.30 -21.74 22.10
C PHE A 418 15.55 -22.44 23.42
N GLY A 419 16.42 -23.44 23.47
CA GLY A 419 16.94 -23.98 24.72
C GLY A 419 18.12 -23.13 25.16
N ASN A 420 17.88 -22.12 26.00
CA ASN A 420 18.95 -21.48 26.75
C ASN A 420 19.03 -22.03 28.18
N GLU A 421 20.27 -22.02 28.65
CA GLU A 421 20.87 -22.67 29.81
C GLU A 421 20.03 -22.58 31.08
N ILE A 422 19.76 -23.75 31.66
CA ILE A 422 19.54 -23.85 33.11
C ILE A 422 20.89 -23.53 33.75
N SER A 423 21.05 -22.33 34.28
CA SER A 423 21.95 -22.02 35.38
C SER A 423 21.42 -20.81 36.14
#